data_AF-A0A4P8KZX5-F1
#
_entry.id   AF-A0A4P8KZX5-F1
#
_cell.length_a   1.000
_cell.length_b   1.000
_cell.length_c   1.000
_cell.angle_alpha   90.00
_cell.angle_beta   90.00
_cell.angle_gamma   90.00
#
_symmetry.space_group_name_H-M   'P 1'
#
loop_
_entity.id
_entity.type
_entity.pdbx_description
1 polymer ?
#
loop_
_entity_poly.entity_id
_entity_poly.type
_entity_poly.pdbx_seq_one_letter_code
_entity_poly.pdbx_strand_id
1 'polypeptide(L)'
;MSHHQHGGRSHHGPHAHDSHSHGEELSEREKLRKIIEHWIHHNEDHVQSYRQWAGRAEKLGERAVAEVLEEAAGVSAQMNALFEKALSRLDEAS
;
A
#
# COMPACT_ATOMS: atom_id res chain seq x y z
N MET A 1 -31.40 -32.11 -13.46
CA MET A 1 -30.51 -31.52 -14.47
C MET A 1 -31.11 -30.21 -14.90
N SER A 2 -30.50 -29.08 -14.53
CA SER A 2 -30.86 -27.77 -15.05
C SER A 2 -29.59 -27.06 -15.48
N HIS A 3 -29.38 -27.05 -16.81
CA HIS A 3 -28.46 -26.15 -17.48
C HIS A 3 -28.89 -24.71 -17.25
N HIS A 4 -27.97 -23.82 -16.89
CA HIS A 4 -28.11 -22.38 -17.16
C HIS A 4 -26.89 -21.91 -17.94
N GLN A 5 -27.18 -21.33 -19.09
CA GLN A 5 -26.29 -20.89 -20.14
C GLN A 5 -26.02 -19.39 -19.93
N HIS A 6 -24.76 -18.99 -19.76
CA HIS A 6 -24.39 -17.58 -19.77
C HIS A 6 -24.15 -17.13 -21.22
N GLY A 7 -25.17 -16.49 -21.81
CA GLY A 7 -25.09 -15.75 -23.07
C GLY A 7 -24.90 -14.27 -22.78
N GLY A 8 -23.92 -13.66 -23.43
CA GLY A 8 -23.32 -12.38 -23.03
C GLY A 8 -24.14 -11.13 -23.32
N ARG A 9 -23.67 -10.01 -22.76
CA ARG A 9 -23.94 -8.68 -23.31
C ARG A 9 -22.79 -7.73 -23.01
N SER A 10 -21.95 -7.53 -24.03
CA SER A 10 -21.03 -6.40 -24.12
C SER A 10 -21.84 -5.10 -24.15
N HIS A 11 -21.57 -4.23 -23.18
CA HIS A 11 -21.98 -2.83 -23.22
C HIS A 11 -20.71 -1.97 -23.25
N HIS A 12 -20.11 -1.81 -24.44
CA HIS A 12 -19.15 -0.75 -24.71
C HIS A 12 -19.90 0.44 -25.30
N GLY A 13 -20.31 1.38 -24.44
CA GLY A 13 -20.70 2.72 -24.88
C GLY A 13 -19.43 3.55 -25.17
N PRO A 14 -19.43 4.42 -26.20
CA PRO A 14 -18.32 5.33 -26.44
C PRO A 14 -18.41 6.45 -25.38
N HIS A 15 -17.72 6.26 -24.25
CA HIS A 15 -17.49 7.35 -23.32
C HIS A 15 -16.45 8.28 -23.94
N ALA A 16 -16.93 9.30 -24.65
CA ALA A 16 -16.18 10.52 -24.90
C ALA A 16 -15.98 11.21 -23.54
N HIS A 17 -14.90 10.88 -22.84
CA HIS A 17 -14.49 11.60 -21.65
C HIS A 17 -13.61 12.78 -22.06
N ASP A 18 -14.26 13.82 -22.59
CA ASP A 18 -13.67 15.15 -22.65
C ASP A 18 -13.90 15.80 -21.28
N SER A 19 -12.93 15.61 -20.39
CA SER A 19 -12.81 16.38 -19.15
C SER A 19 -11.36 16.33 -18.70
N HIS A 20 -10.51 17.04 -19.45
CA HIS A 20 -9.24 17.50 -18.91
C HIS A 20 -9.53 18.61 -17.89
N SER A 21 -9.88 18.21 -16.68
CA SER A 21 -9.77 19.08 -15.51
C SER A 21 -8.32 19.56 -15.43
N HIS A 22 -8.13 20.88 -15.52
CA HIS A 22 -6.88 21.56 -15.20
C HIS A 22 -6.57 21.35 -13.70
N GLY A 23 -6.05 20.18 -13.35
CA GLY A 23 -5.17 20.05 -12.19
C GLY A 23 -3.76 20.32 -12.68
N GLU A 24 -3.03 21.23 -12.04
CA GLU A 24 -1.59 21.38 -12.29
C GLU A 24 -0.96 19.99 -12.20
N GLU A 25 -0.30 19.57 -13.29
CA GLU A 25 0.43 18.32 -13.29
C GLU A 25 1.54 18.45 -12.25
N LEU A 26 1.53 17.56 -11.25
CA LEU A 26 2.58 17.53 -10.23
C LEU A 26 3.93 17.41 -10.92
N SER A 27 4.93 18.17 -10.45
CA SER A 27 6.31 17.94 -10.86
C SER A 27 6.74 16.52 -10.49
N GLU A 28 7.73 15.97 -11.22
CA GLU A 28 8.29 14.66 -10.90
C GLU A 28 8.80 14.58 -9.46
N ARG A 29 9.30 15.69 -8.92
CA ARG A 29 9.72 15.81 -7.51
C ARG A 29 8.54 15.69 -6.54
N GLU A 30 7.41 16.35 -6.82
CA GLU A 30 6.20 16.23 -5.99
C GLU A 30 5.58 14.83 -6.08
N LYS A 31 5.58 14.22 -7.27
CA LYS A 31 5.17 12.82 -7.45
C LYS A 31 6.05 11.89 -6.60
N LEU A 32 7.36 12.09 -6.62
CA LEU A 32 8.32 11.33 -5.81
C LEU A 32 8.08 11.48 -4.30
N ARG A 33 7.82 12.71 -3.82
CA ARG A 33 7.46 12.93 -2.40
C ARG A 33 6.22 12.14 -2.02
N LYS A 34 5.12 12.30 -2.78
CA LYS A 34 3.83 11.68 -2.48
C LYS A 34 3.90 10.16 -2.42
N ILE A 35 4.67 9.53 -3.32
CA ILE A 35 4.78 8.06 -3.31
C ILE A 35 5.57 7.55 -2.10
N ILE A 36 6.60 8.28 -1.65
CA ILE A 36 7.36 7.92 -0.45
C ILE A 36 6.49 8.05 0.81
N GLU A 37 5.73 9.15 0.94
CA GLU A 37 4.77 9.34 2.02
C GLU A 37 3.69 8.23 2.03
N HIS A 38 3.19 7.86 0.85
CA HIS A 38 2.25 6.75 0.70
C HIS A 38 2.84 5.42 1.17
N TRP A 39 4.10 5.11 0.85
CA TRP A 39 4.76 3.90 1.31
C TRP A 39 4.95 3.86 2.82
N ILE A 40 5.26 4.99 3.47
CA ILE A 40 5.36 5.08 4.93
C ILE A 40 4.02 4.70 5.56
N HIS A 41 2.93 5.34 5.13
CA HIS A 41 1.59 5.06 5.65
C HIS A 41 1.18 3.60 5.42
N HIS A 42 1.43 3.07 4.23
CA HIS A 42 1.12 1.68 3.91
C HIS A 42 1.90 0.68 4.77
N ASN A 43 3.17 0.97 5.06
CA ASN A 43 3.98 0.16 5.94
C ASN A 43 3.48 0.20 7.39
N GLU A 44 2.99 1.34 7.88
CA GLU A 44 2.39 1.43 9.21
C GLU A 44 1.17 0.51 9.34
N ASP A 45 0.31 0.46 8.31
CA ASP A 45 -0.82 -0.47 8.26
C ASP A 45 -0.37 -1.94 8.29
N HIS A 46 0.69 -2.27 7.54
CA HIS A 46 1.29 -3.61 7.56
C HIS A 46 1.84 -3.96 8.94
N VAL A 47 2.59 -3.05 9.57
CA VAL A 47 3.15 -3.25 10.92
C VAL A 47 2.05 -3.55 11.93
N GLN A 48 0.96 -2.78 11.91
CA GLN A 48 -0.18 -3.01 12.80
C GLN A 48 -0.84 -4.36 12.54
N SER A 49 -1.06 -4.71 11.26
CA SER A 49 -1.64 -5.99 10.86
C SER A 49 -0.77 -7.17 11.29
N TYR A 50 0.55 -7.10 11.06
CA TYR A 50 1.48 -8.18 11.38
C TYR A 50 1.54 -8.42 12.89
N ARG A 51 1.64 -7.35 13.69
CA ARG A 51 1.58 -7.45 15.17
C ARG A 51 0.27 -8.01 15.67
N GLN A 52 -0.85 -7.61 15.06
CA GLN A 52 -2.16 -8.18 15.40
C GLN A 52 -2.18 -9.70 15.16
N TRP A 53 -1.62 -10.16 14.04
CA TRP A 53 -1.54 -11.58 13.72
C TRP A 53 -0.50 -12.33 14.55
N ALA A 54 0.62 -11.71 14.90
CA ALA A 54 1.58 -12.26 15.86
C ALA A 54 0.91 -12.55 17.21
N GLY A 55 0.15 -11.57 17.72
CA GLY A 55 -0.63 -11.75 18.96
C GLY A 55 -1.73 -12.82 18.86
N ARG A 56 -2.25 -13.11 17.65
CA ARG A 56 -3.16 -14.25 17.42
C ARG A 56 -2.39 -15.58 17.38
N ALA A 57 -1.24 -15.63 16.73
CA ALA A 57 -0.39 -16.81 16.67
C ALA A 57 0.08 -17.24 18.07
N GLU A 58 0.45 -16.30 18.94
CA GLU A 58 0.75 -16.56 20.36
C GLU A 58 -0.43 -17.25 21.07
N LYS A 59 -1.66 -16.76 20.89
CA LYS A 59 -2.87 -17.34 21.50
C LYS A 59 -3.20 -18.74 20.97
N LEU A 60 -2.71 -19.09 19.79
CA LEU A 60 -2.84 -20.41 19.19
C LEU A 60 -1.71 -21.37 19.61
N GLY A 61 -0.72 -20.89 20.36
CA GLY A 61 0.47 -21.68 20.73
C GLY A 61 1.55 -21.71 19.66
N GLU A 62 1.39 -20.96 18.57
CA GLU A 62 2.30 -20.92 17.42
C GLU A 62 3.42 -19.88 17.62
N ARG A 63 4.19 -20.04 18.70
CA ARG A 63 5.20 -19.06 19.15
C ARG A 63 6.25 -18.73 18.08
N ALA A 64 6.73 -19.73 17.33
CA ALA A 64 7.70 -19.51 16.26
C ALA A 64 7.12 -18.67 15.11
N VAL A 65 5.82 -18.81 14.82
CA VAL A 65 5.16 -18.00 13.80
C VAL A 65 4.98 -16.57 14.29
N ALA A 66 4.62 -16.39 15.56
CA ALA A 66 4.50 -15.06 16.17
C ALA A 66 5.82 -14.29 16.14
N GLU A 67 6.94 -14.95 16.48
CA GLU A 67 8.29 -14.37 16.42
C GLU A 67 8.63 -13.86 15.01
N VAL A 68 8.36 -14.65 13.97
CA VAL A 68 8.61 -14.26 12.57
C VAL A 68 7.72 -13.09 12.13
N LEU A 69 6.46 -13.05 12.57
CA LEU A 69 5.55 -11.94 12.26
C LEU A 69 5.96 -10.64 12.96
N GLU A 70 6.45 -10.71 14.19
CA GLU A 70 7.04 -9.54 14.87
C GLU A 70 8.32 -9.07 14.19
N GLU A 71 9.17 -9.99 13.72
CA GLU A 71 10.35 -9.63 12.94
C GLU A 71 9.96 -8.91 11.64
N ALA A 72 8.97 -9.43 10.91
CA ALA A 72 8.45 -8.79 9.71
C ALA A 72 7.91 -7.37 10.01
N ALA A 73 7.20 -7.19 11.12
CA ALA A 73 6.76 -5.87 11.57
C ALA A 73 7.94 -4.95 11.89
N GLY A 74 8.98 -5.46 12.54
CA GLY A 74 10.20 -4.72 12.84
C GLY A 74 10.95 -4.27 11.58
N VAL A 75 11.05 -5.12 10.56
CA VAL A 75 11.68 -4.78 9.27
C VAL A 75 10.87 -3.72 8.53
N SER A 76 9.53 -3.85 8.46
CA SER A 76 8.68 -2.84 7.83
C SER A 76 8.78 -1.47 8.54
N ALA A 77 8.89 -1.45 9.87
CA ALA A 77 9.11 -0.20 10.60
C ALA A 77 10.48 0.43 10.29
N GLN A 78 11.53 -0.37 10.11
CA GLN A 78 12.85 0.14 9.69
C GLN A 78 12.83 0.72 8.27
N MET A 79 12.02 0.17 7.37
CA MET A 79 11.82 0.76 6.04
C MET A 79 11.27 2.19 6.13
N ASN A 80 10.38 2.47 7.09
CA ASN A 80 9.85 3.83 7.28
C ASN A 80 10.95 4.82 7.64
N ALA A 81 11.90 4.46 8.51
CA ALA A 81 13.03 5.32 8.83
C ALA A 81 13.92 5.63 7.61
N LEU A 82 14.06 4.68 6.67
CA LEU A 82 14.77 4.91 5.40
C LEU A 82 13.98 5.84 4.48
N PHE A 83 12.66 5.72 4.45
CA PHE A 83 11.78 6.60 3.66
C PHE A 83 11.72 8.02 4.22
N GLU A 84 11.65 8.19 5.54
CA GLU A 84 11.77 9.49 6.21
C GLU A 84 13.11 10.16 5.86
N LYS A 85 14.21 9.40 5.91
CA LYS A 85 15.52 9.90 5.47
C LYS A 85 15.53 10.30 3.99
N ALA A 86 14.84 9.56 3.13
CA ALA A 86 14.71 9.92 1.71
C ALA A 86 13.92 11.24 1.53
N LEU A 87 12.86 11.46 2.30
CA LEU A 87 12.12 12.73 2.31
C LEU A 87 13.02 13.88 2.79
N SER A 88 13.79 13.71 3.87
CA SER A 88 14.72 14.73 4.34
C SER A 88 15.77 15.12 3.27
N ARG A 89 16.28 14.14 2.52
CA ARG A 89 17.22 14.40 1.41
C ARG A 89 16.56 15.14 0.25
N LEU A 90 15.27 14.93 0.03
CA LEU A 90 14.49 15.65 -0.98
C LEU A 90 14.26 17.12 -0.56
N ASP A 91 14.05 17.36 0.73
CA ASP A 91 13.90 18.70 1.31
C ASP A 91 15.22 19.50 1.24
N GLU A 92 16.35 18.87 1.60
CA GLU A 92 17.68 19.48 1.55
C GLU A 92 18.12 19.87 0.12
N ALA A 93 17.55 19.21 -0.89
CA ALA A 93 17.86 19.44 -2.31
C ALA A 93 16.90 20.43 -2.99
N SER A 94 16.03 21.12 -2.24
CA SER A 94 15.04 22.11 -2.73
C SER A 94 15.51 23.54 -2.44
#